data_AF-M1ZZ74-F1
#
_entry.id   AF-M1ZZ74-F1
#
_cell.length_a   1.000
_cell.length_b   1.000
_cell.length_c   1.000
_cell.angle_alpha   90.00
_cell.angle_beta   90.00
_cell.angle_gamma   90.00
#
_symmetry.space_group_name_H-M   'P 1'
#
loop_
_entity.id
_entity.type
_entity.pdbx_description
1 polymer ?
#
loop_
_entity_poly.entity_id
_entity_poly.type
_entity_poly.pdbx_seq_one_letter_code
_entity_poly.pdbx_strand_id
1 'polypeptide(L)'
;MGVFSKLKENKDKKNLKLTEFNKDNEKYGSQIRSTKTSYLGGHIDFNCGIPIHGTIDIYEKGIVFVPSVKSYKFVGFSIPFQDIINVEYKNEKDIEKDVTMTRLFLLGIYAFGAKKKKVENHDYLILTCNQGGIENKIIFEASLATVLVTDILKARRDSGIISKECNNANNKQDNILEKIKKLGELKDLGVLTEEEFSKKKTELLAKV
;
A
#
# COMPACT_ATOMS: atom_id res chain seq x y z
N MET A 1 -24.85 -33.42 13.72
CA MET A 1 -24.71 -33.01 12.30
C MET A 1 -23.56 -33.79 11.68
N GLY A 2 -23.75 -34.39 10.51
CA GLY A 2 -22.72 -35.21 9.84
C GLY A 2 -21.63 -34.39 9.15
N VAL A 3 -20.48 -35.01 8.88
CA VAL A 3 -19.33 -34.37 8.20
C VAL A 3 -19.74 -33.79 6.83
N PHE A 4 -20.58 -34.52 6.08
CA PHE A 4 -21.08 -34.10 4.77
C PHE A 4 -21.95 -32.84 4.81
N SER A 5 -22.80 -32.66 5.83
CA SER A 5 -23.65 -31.47 5.93
C SER A 5 -22.81 -30.22 6.22
N LYS A 6 -21.75 -30.36 7.04
CA LYS A 6 -20.83 -29.27 7.38
C LYS A 6 -19.96 -28.84 6.18
N LEU A 7 -19.53 -29.80 5.35
CA LEU A 7 -18.78 -29.49 4.12
C LEU A 7 -19.63 -28.74 3.10
N LYS A 8 -20.90 -29.14 2.94
CA LYS A 8 -21.85 -28.46 2.05
C LYS A 8 -22.09 -27.02 2.51
N GLU A 9 -22.38 -26.82 3.80
CA GLU A 9 -22.59 -25.50 4.39
C GLU A 9 -21.37 -24.56 4.19
N ASN A 10 -20.16 -25.07 4.39
CA ASN A 10 -18.94 -24.28 4.18
C ASN A 10 -18.72 -23.91 2.71
N LYS A 11 -19.10 -24.79 1.78
CA LYS A 11 -19.03 -24.53 0.34
C LYS A 11 -20.02 -23.44 -0.06
N ASP A 12 -21.24 -23.52 0.45
CA ASP A 12 -22.30 -22.54 0.15
C ASP A 12 -21.93 -21.15 0.70
N LYS A 13 -21.42 -21.07 1.94
CA LYS A 13 -20.90 -19.82 2.53
C LYS A 13 -19.74 -19.22 1.74
N LYS A 14 -18.82 -20.07 1.26
CA LYS A 14 -17.70 -19.62 0.41
C LYS A 14 -18.21 -19.05 -0.91
N ASN A 15 -19.15 -19.72 -1.56
CA ASN A 15 -19.71 -19.27 -2.83
C ASN A 15 -20.42 -17.93 -2.67
N LEU A 16 -21.26 -17.77 -1.63
CA LEU A 16 -21.95 -16.53 -1.34
C LEU A 16 -20.96 -15.35 -1.18
N LYS A 17 -19.96 -15.51 -0.30
CA LYS A 17 -18.92 -14.48 -0.11
C LYS A 17 -18.12 -14.18 -1.37
N LEU A 18 -17.85 -15.20 -2.19
CA LEU A 18 -17.12 -15.00 -3.44
C LEU A 18 -17.97 -14.22 -4.46
N THR A 19 -19.27 -14.49 -4.53
CA THR A 19 -20.19 -13.74 -5.38
C THR A 19 -20.30 -12.29 -4.93
N GLU A 20 -20.44 -12.03 -3.63
CA GLU A 20 -20.45 -10.68 -3.06
C GLU A 20 -19.15 -9.93 -3.37
N PHE A 21 -18.00 -10.57 -3.12
CA PHE A 21 -16.69 -10.01 -3.41
C PHE A 21 -16.50 -9.67 -4.90
N ASN A 22 -16.89 -10.58 -5.80
CA ASN A 22 -16.76 -10.33 -7.24
C ASN A 22 -17.65 -9.18 -7.68
N LYS A 23 -18.91 -9.11 -7.19
CA LYS A 23 -19.84 -8.04 -7.49
C LYS A 23 -19.34 -6.69 -6.98
N ASP A 24 -18.75 -6.66 -5.79
CA ASP A 24 -18.14 -5.46 -5.24
C ASP A 24 -16.95 -4.99 -6.08
N ASN A 25 -16.26 -5.88 -6.77
CA ASN A 25 -15.11 -5.52 -7.61
C ASN A 25 -15.52 -4.91 -8.96
N GLU A 26 -16.72 -5.17 -9.46
CA GLU A 26 -17.24 -4.59 -10.72
C GLU A 26 -17.25 -3.04 -10.67
N LYS A 27 -17.38 -2.46 -9.47
CA LYS A 27 -17.36 -0.99 -9.30
C LYS A 27 -16.01 -0.37 -9.66
N TYR A 28 -14.93 -1.14 -9.70
CA TYR A 28 -13.58 -0.64 -9.97
C TYR A 28 -13.25 -0.50 -11.46
N GLY A 29 -14.16 -0.90 -12.36
CA GLY A 29 -14.01 -0.74 -13.81
C GLY A 29 -13.26 -1.89 -14.47
N SER A 30 -12.58 -1.63 -15.58
CA SER A 30 -11.84 -2.66 -16.32
C SER A 30 -10.55 -3.05 -15.59
N GLN A 31 -10.19 -4.33 -15.68
CA GLN A 31 -8.91 -4.81 -15.18
C GLN A 31 -7.78 -4.37 -16.13
N ILE A 32 -6.77 -3.70 -15.58
CA ILE A 32 -5.58 -3.21 -16.29
C ILE A 32 -4.46 -4.26 -16.25
N ARG A 33 -4.23 -4.88 -15.09
CA ARG A 33 -3.19 -5.89 -14.89
C ARG A 33 -3.60 -6.95 -13.88
N SER A 34 -3.06 -8.16 -14.05
CA SER A 34 -2.98 -9.19 -12.99
C SER A 34 -1.52 -9.57 -12.78
N THR A 35 -1.06 -9.74 -11.55
CA THR A 35 0.29 -10.23 -11.26
C THR A 35 0.28 -11.12 -10.04
N LYS A 36 1.02 -12.24 -10.11
CA LYS A 36 1.17 -13.18 -8.99
C LYS A 36 2.01 -12.56 -7.89
N THR A 37 1.52 -12.65 -6.66
CA THR A 37 2.18 -12.11 -5.46
C THR A 37 1.94 -13.00 -4.25
N SER A 38 2.67 -12.75 -3.17
CA SER A 38 2.40 -13.31 -1.84
C SER A 38 2.03 -12.17 -0.91
N TYR A 39 0.81 -12.17 -0.38
CA TYR A 39 0.39 -11.26 0.67
C TYR A 39 1.04 -11.66 2.00
N LEU A 40 1.75 -10.71 2.63
CA LEU A 40 2.51 -10.95 3.85
C LEU A 40 1.84 -10.43 5.12
N GLY A 41 0.84 -9.55 4.99
CA GLY A 41 0.12 -8.99 6.13
C GLY A 41 -0.13 -7.49 6.03
N GLY A 42 -0.71 -6.94 7.09
CA GLY A 42 -0.89 -5.50 7.30
C GLY A 42 -2.28 -4.94 6.96
N HIS A 43 -3.18 -5.72 6.38
CA HIS A 43 -4.59 -5.33 6.22
C HIS A 43 -5.32 -5.39 7.57
N ILE A 44 -6.12 -4.37 7.90
CA ILE A 44 -6.72 -4.21 9.23
C ILE A 44 -7.65 -5.37 9.62
N ASP A 45 -8.48 -5.81 8.67
CA ASP A 45 -9.43 -6.91 8.89
C ASP A 45 -8.81 -8.29 8.69
N PHE A 46 -7.59 -8.38 8.14
CA PHE A 46 -7.01 -9.63 7.68
C PHE A 46 -5.55 -9.74 8.09
N ASN A 47 -5.33 -10.23 9.30
CA ASN A 47 -4.01 -10.61 9.77
C ASN A 47 -3.75 -12.09 9.46
N CYS A 48 -2.75 -12.39 8.63
CA CYS A 48 -2.34 -13.76 8.35
C CYS A 48 -1.00 -14.05 9.03
N GLY A 49 -0.95 -15.10 9.84
CA GLY A 49 0.30 -15.58 10.46
C GLY A 49 1.24 -16.30 9.48
N ILE A 50 0.83 -16.46 8.22
CA ILE A 50 1.59 -17.09 7.13
C ILE A 50 1.33 -16.35 5.82
N PRO A 51 2.31 -16.30 4.88
CA PRO A 51 2.11 -15.73 3.56
C PRO A 51 0.93 -16.38 2.81
N ILE A 52 0.13 -15.56 2.13
CA ILE A 52 -0.98 -16.02 1.29
C ILE A 52 -0.64 -15.73 -0.17
N HIS A 53 -0.44 -16.79 -0.96
CA HIS A 53 -0.20 -16.66 -2.40
C HIS A 53 -1.48 -16.30 -3.14
N GLY A 54 -1.38 -15.41 -4.12
CA GLY A 54 -2.52 -14.94 -4.90
C GLY A 54 -2.11 -14.06 -6.07
N THR A 55 -3.03 -13.22 -6.52
CA THR A 55 -2.80 -12.18 -7.51
C THR A 55 -3.19 -10.81 -6.95
N ILE A 56 -2.44 -9.79 -7.34
CA ILE A 56 -2.91 -8.41 -7.30
C ILE A 56 -3.43 -8.08 -8.69
N ASP A 57 -4.70 -7.70 -8.72
CA ASP A 57 -5.40 -7.23 -9.90
C ASP A 57 -5.56 -5.71 -9.78
N ILE A 58 -4.98 -4.97 -10.74
CA ILE A 58 -5.08 -3.52 -10.83
C ILE A 58 -6.27 -3.19 -11.73
N TYR A 59 -7.16 -2.36 -11.24
CA TYR A 59 -8.35 -1.87 -11.95
C TYR A 59 -8.26 -0.35 -12.14
N GLU A 60 -9.20 0.22 -12.89
CA GLU A 60 -9.26 1.67 -13.16
C GLU A 60 -9.44 2.53 -11.90
N LYS A 61 -10.08 2.02 -10.84
CA LYS A 61 -10.40 2.80 -9.63
C LYS A 61 -9.83 2.23 -8.33
N GLY A 62 -9.05 1.17 -8.40
CA GLY A 62 -8.50 0.52 -7.22
C GLY A 62 -7.70 -0.72 -7.55
N ILE A 63 -7.36 -1.45 -6.50
CA ILE A 63 -6.69 -2.74 -6.59
C ILE A 63 -7.49 -3.80 -5.85
N VAL A 64 -7.33 -5.04 -6.27
CA VAL A 64 -7.96 -6.20 -5.66
C VAL A 64 -6.90 -7.26 -5.43
N PHE A 65 -6.83 -7.80 -4.21
CA PHE A 65 -6.04 -8.99 -3.94
C PHE A 65 -6.95 -10.22 -3.95
N VAL A 66 -6.58 -11.22 -4.75
CA VAL A 66 -7.31 -12.47 -4.90
C VAL A 66 -6.41 -13.64 -4.49
N PRO A 67 -6.68 -14.35 -3.38
CA PRO A 67 -5.88 -15.48 -2.97
C PRO A 67 -6.07 -16.67 -3.93
N SER A 68 -4.99 -17.39 -4.21
CA SER A 68 -5.00 -18.61 -5.04
C SER A 68 -5.91 -19.68 -4.45
N VAL A 69 -5.95 -19.77 -3.12
CA VAL A 69 -6.83 -20.69 -2.38
C VAL A 69 -7.84 -19.89 -1.58
N LYS A 70 -9.08 -19.85 -2.08
CA LYS A 70 -10.21 -19.15 -1.44
C LYS A 70 -10.85 -20.01 -0.36
N SER A 71 -11.20 -19.41 0.77
CA SER A 71 -11.98 -20.06 1.84
C SER A 71 -13.18 -19.19 2.22
N TYR A 72 -14.15 -19.74 2.96
CA TYR A 72 -15.26 -18.93 3.50
C TYR A 72 -14.78 -17.86 4.51
N LYS A 73 -13.55 -17.97 5.04
CA LYS A 73 -12.97 -16.98 5.94
C LYS A 73 -12.29 -15.85 5.19
N PHE A 74 -11.74 -16.14 4.01
CA PHE A 74 -11.00 -15.17 3.22
C PHE A 74 -11.11 -15.48 1.73
N VAL A 75 -11.71 -14.54 1.00
CA VAL A 75 -11.92 -14.59 -0.46
C VAL A 75 -11.10 -13.55 -1.22
N GLY A 76 -10.41 -12.66 -0.50
CA GLY A 76 -9.70 -11.51 -1.02
C GLY A 76 -10.09 -10.23 -0.31
N PHE A 77 -9.49 -9.12 -0.73
CA PHE A 77 -9.89 -7.77 -0.32
C PHE A 77 -9.70 -6.80 -1.49
N SER A 78 -10.35 -5.65 -1.43
CA SER A 78 -10.19 -4.57 -2.41
C SER A 78 -9.81 -3.28 -1.71
N ILE A 79 -9.02 -2.46 -2.39
CA ILE A 79 -8.54 -1.17 -1.89
C ILE A 79 -8.79 -0.14 -2.99
N PRO A 80 -9.76 0.78 -2.80
CA PRO A 80 -9.94 1.93 -3.67
C PRO A 80 -8.68 2.78 -3.73
N PHE A 81 -8.42 3.41 -4.87
CA PHE A 81 -7.28 4.33 -4.99
C PHE A 81 -7.38 5.56 -4.06
N GLN A 82 -8.59 5.93 -3.61
CA GLN A 82 -8.76 7.01 -2.62
C GLN A 82 -8.11 6.66 -1.27
N ASP A 83 -8.12 5.37 -0.91
CA ASP A 83 -7.64 4.89 0.38
C ASP A 83 -6.13 4.63 0.35
N ILE A 84 -5.49 4.64 -0.83
CA ILE A 84 -4.04 4.47 -0.96
C ILE A 84 -3.35 5.82 -0.77
N ILE A 85 -2.65 5.98 0.35
CA ILE A 85 -1.82 7.16 0.65
C ILE A 85 -0.54 7.07 -0.19
N ASN A 86 0.23 5.99 -0.01
CA ASN A 86 1.53 5.81 -0.66
C ASN A 86 1.72 4.41 -1.25
N VAL A 87 2.56 4.32 -2.27
CA VAL A 87 2.93 3.07 -2.96
C VAL A 87 4.45 3.04 -3.08
N GLU A 88 5.08 2.07 -2.45
CA GLU A 88 6.54 1.96 -2.37
C GLU A 88 7.03 0.60 -2.84
N TYR A 89 8.23 0.61 -3.41
CA TYR A 89 9.03 -0.58 -3.65
C TYR A 89 10.16 -0.62 -2.62
N LYS A 90 10.43 -1.80 -2.07
CA LYS A 90 11.62 -2.09 -1.28
C LYS A 90 12.21 -3.44 -1.68
N ASN A 91 13.53 -3.54 -1.76
CA ASN A 91 14.21 -4.83 -1.81
C ASN A 91 14.54 -5.32 -0.39
N GLU A 92 14.99 -6.57 -0.27
CA GLU A 92 15.41 -7.18 0.99
C GLU A 92 16.42 -6.33 1.80
N LYS A 93 17.42 -5.71 1.14
CA LYS A 93 18.41 -4.88 1.83
C LYS A 93 17.81 -3.60 2.41
N ASP A 94 16.80 -3.05 1.76
CA ASP A 94 16.07 -1.86 2.23
C ASP A 94 15.13 -2.23 3.39
N ILE A 95 14.60 -3.44 3.39
CA ILE A 95 13.82 -4.00 4.51
C ILE A 95 14.72 -4.21 5.73
N GLU A 96 15.89 -4.84 5.58
CA GLU A 96 16.80 -5.11 6.70
C GLU A 96 17.19 -3.85 7.48
N LYS A 97 17.31 -2.71 6.78
CA LYS A 97 17.63 -1.40 7.37
C LYS A 97 16.44 -0.73 8.04
N ASP A 98 15.22 -1.10 7.68
CA ASP A 98 14.00 -0.55 8.26
C ASP A 98 13.62 -1.33 9.51
N VAL A 99 13.89 -0.75 10.69
CA VAL A 99 13.66 -1.40 12.00
C VAL A 99 12.19 -1.85 12.16
N THR A 100 11.24 -1.11 11.59
CA THR A 100 9.81 -1.43 11.69
C THR A 100 9.49 -2.66 10.84
N MET A 101 10.01 -2.70 9.62
CA MET A 101 9.80 -3.82 8.71
C MET A 101 10.58 -5.05 9.16
N THR A 102 11.86 -4.90 9.49
CA THR A 102 12.69 -5.95 10.10
C THR A 102 12.01 -6.57 11.31
N ARG A 103 11.41 -5.76 12.20
CA ARG A 103 10.66 -6.28 13.35
C ARG A 103 9.38 -7.01 12.94
N LEU A 104 8.66 -6.56 11.92
CA LEU A 104 7.51 -7.28 11.36
C LEU A 104 7.94 -8.62 10.72
N PHE A 105 9.08 -8.68 10.06
CA PHE A 105 9.61 -9.93 9.50
C PHE A 105 10.14 -10.88 10.60
N LEU A 106 10.97 -10.39 11.53
CA LEU A 106 11.55 -11.20 12.62
C LEU A 106 10.52 -11.64 13.68
N LEU A 107 9.63 -10.75 14.10
CA LEU A 107 8.59 -11.06 15.10
C LEU A 107 7.28 -11.55 14.47
N GLY A 108 7.07 -11.33 13.16
CA GLY A 108 5.92 -11.85 12.41
C GLY A 108 6.20 -13.20 11.75
N ILE A 109 5.78 -13.36 10.49
CA ILE A 109 5.72 -14.62 9.71
C ILE A 109 6.99 -15.51 9.71
N TYR A 110 8.17 -15.00 10.12
CA TYR A 110 9.42 -15.76 10.24
C TYR A 110 9.89 -16.04 11.70
N ALA A 111 9.06 -15.80 12.72
CA ALA A 111 9.44 -15.95 14.14
C ALA A 111 9.79 -17.40 14.59
N PHE A 112 9.66 -18.41 13.73
CA PHE A 112 9.99 -19.80 14.04
C PHE A 112 11.10 -20.35 13.14
N GLY A 113 12.36 -20.17 13.57
CA GLY A 113 13.45 -21.13 13.31
C GLY A 113 14.00 -21.25 11.88
N ALA A 114 13.85 -20.26 11.00
CA ALA A 114 14.36 -20.36 9.64
C ALA A 114 15.91 -20.32 9.60
N LYS A 115 16.55 -21.48 9.40
CA LYS A 115 17.91 -21.54 8.83
C LYS A 115 17.89 -20.74 7.52
N LYS A 116 18.77 -19.73 7.40
CA LYS A 116 18.98 -18.93 6.18
C LYS A 116 18.97 -19.84 4.95
N LYS A 117 17.88 -19.85 4.19
CA LYS A 117 17.87 -20.39 2.83
C LYS A 117 18.51 -19.34 1.92
N LYS A 118 19.18 -19.82 0.86
CA LYS A 118 19.97 -19.02 -0.08
C LYS A 118 19.22 -17.75 -0.48
N VAL A 119 19.95 -16.64 -0.50
CA VAL A 119 19.55 -15.30 -0.94
C VAL A 119 18.78 -15.38 -2.27
N GLU A 120 17.46 -15.48 -2.19
CA GLU A 120 16.57 -15.09 -3.27
C GLU A 120 16.30 -13.61 -2.99
N ASN A 121 16.72 -12.72 -3.89
CA ASN A 121 16.47 -11.29 -3.71
C ASN A 121 14.96 -11.07 -3.68
N HIS A 122 14.39 -10.91 -2.49
CA HIS A 122 12.96 -10.68 -2.34
C HIS A 122 12.66 -9.20 -2.58
N ASP A 123 11.67 -8.98 -3.45
CA ASP A 123 11.18 -7.67 -3.86
C ASP A 123 9.79 -7.46 -3.28
N TYR A 124 9.56 -6.29 -2.70
CA TYR A 124 8.36 -5.98 -1.95
C TYR A 124 7.62 -4.77 -2.52
N LEU A 125 6.31 -4.93 -2.64
CA LEU A 125 5.35 -3.85 -2.84
C LEU A 125 4.73 -3.50 -1.48
N ILE A 126 4.81 -2.24 -1.10
CA ILE A 126 4.24 -1.73 0.15
C ILE A 126 3.19 -0.68 -0.19
N LEU A 127 1.99 -0.87 0.33
CA LEU A 127 0.89 0.08 0.21
C LEU A 127 0.63 0.67 1.58
N THR A 128 0.77 1.98 1.71
CA THR A 128 0.28 2.70 2.89
C THR A 128 -1.15 3.13 2.59
N CYS A 129 -2.10 2.61 3.37
CA CYS A 129 -3.53 2.81 3.16
C CYS A 129 -4.15 3.50 4.39
N ASN A 130 -5.22 4.26 4.17
CA ASN A 130 -6.10 4.75 5.21
C ASN A 130 -7.42 3.98 5.16
N GLN A 131 -7.58 2.99 6.03
CA GLN A 131 -8.80 2.20 6.12
C GLN A 131 -9.60 2.64 7.35
N GLY A 132 -10.61 3.48 7.12
CA GLY A 132 -11.50 3.94 8.21
C GLY A 132 -10.83 4.86 9.23
N GLY A 133 -9.88 5.70 8.81
CA GLY A 133 -9.15 6.63 9.67
C GLY A 133 -7.87 6.04 10.29
N ILE A 134 -7.57 4.77 10.01
CA ILE A 134 -6.39 4.08 10.52
C ILE A 134 -5.41 3.89 9.39
N GLU A 135 -4.20 4.44 9.56
CA GLU A 135 -3.10 4.21 8.62
C GLU A 135 -2.49 2.82 8.85
N ASN A 136 -2.44 2.02 7.79
CA ASN A 136 -1.84 0.69 7.81
C ASN A 136 -0.99 0.43 6.57
N LYS A 137 0.07 -0.39 6.73
CA LYS A 137 0.96 -0.77 5.64
C LYS A 137 0.70 -2.22 5.22
N ILE A 138 0.14 -2.39 4.03
CA ILE A 138 -0.15 -3.68 3.41
C ILE A 138 1.04 -4.09 2.57
N ILE A 139 1.53 -5.32 2.78
CA ILE A 139 2.80 -5.76 2.22
C ILE A 139 2.58 -6.98 1.34
N PHE A 140 3.19 -6.93 0.16
CA PHE A 140 3.25 -8.03 -0.77
C PHE A 140 4.69 -8.30 -1.18
N GLU A 141 5.04 -9.58 -1.26
CA GLU A 141 6.22 -10.05 -1.98
C GLU A 141 5.84 -10.27 -3.45
N ALA A 142 6.61 -9.69 -4.36
CA ALA A 142 6.36 -9.77 -5.80
C ALA A 142 7.65 -9.62 -6.61
N SER A 143 7.93 -10.57 -7.50
CA SER A 143 9.10 -10.50 -8.39
C SER A 143 9.09 -9.33 -9.36
N LEU A 144 7.91 -8.71 -9.58
CA LEU A 144 7.71 -7.54 -10.44
C LEU A 144 7.20 -6.34 -9.62
N ALA A 145 7.66 -6.20 -8.36
CA ALA A 145 7.17 -5.15 -7.47
C ALA A 145 7.35 -3.74 -8.03
N THR A 146 8.49 -3.44 -8.68
CA THR A 146 8.74 -2.14 -9.34
C THR A 146 7.71 -1.83 -10.42
N VAL A 147 7.40 -2.82 -11.26
CA VAL A 147 6.37 -2.70 -12.32
C VAL A 147 5.00 -2.44 -11.69
N LEU A 148 4.65 -3.19 -10.64
CA LEU A 148 3.40 -2.98 -9.91
C LEU A 148 3.28 -1.57 -9.32
N VAL A 149 4.34 -1.04 -8.71
CA VAL A 149 4.36 0.35 -8.23
C VAL A 149 4.05 1.31 -9.39
N THR A 150 4.72 1.15 -10.53
CA THR A 150 4.52 2.04 -11.68
C THR A 150 3.10 1.97 -12.24
N ASP A 151 2.52 0.77 -12.33
CA ASP A 151 1.18 0.57 -12.87
C ASP A 151 0.09 1.07 -11.92
N ILE A 152 0.24 0.86 -10.60
CA ILE A 152 -0.67 1.39 -9.59
C ILE A 152 -0.63 2.92 -9.62
N LEU A 153 0.56 3.52 -9.65
CA LEU A 153 0.70 4.97 -9.72
C LEU A 153 0.09 5.53 -11.01
N LYS A 154 0.30 4.86 -12.15
CA LYS A 154 -0.28 5.27 -13.43
C LYS A 154 -1.81 5.20 -13.39
N ALA A 155 -2.37 4.05 -13.00
CA ALA A 155 -3.82 3.86 -12.88
C ALA A 155 -4.45 4.86 -11.90
N ARG A 156 -3.77 5.16 -10.79
CA ARG A 156 -4.22 6.20 -9.84
C ARG A 156 -4.28 7.58 -10.48
N ARG A 157 -3.35 7.95 -11.38
CA ARG A 157 -3.43 9.24 -12.11
C ARG A 157 -4.60 9.25 -13.07
N ASP A 158 -4.72 8.19 -13.86
CA ASP A 158 -5.74 8.07 -14.91
C ASP A 158 -7.16 8.06 -14.32
N SER A 159 -7.32 7.57 -13.08
CA SER A 159 -8.58 7.59 -12.32
C SER A 159 -9.05 8.99 -11.88
N GLY A 160 -8.29 10.06 -12.12
CA GLY A 160 -8.63 11.43 -11.76
C GLY A 160 -8.40 11.79 -10.28
N ILE A 161 -7.90 10.85 -9.47
CA ILE A 161 -7.51 11.09 -8.07
C ILE A 161 -6.25 11.95 -8.00
N ILE A 162 -5.39 11.93 -9.04
CA ILE A 162 -4.28 12.87 -9.16
C ILE A 162 -4.73 14.11 -9.94
N SER A 163 -5.44 14.97 -9.25
CA SER A 163 -5.39 16.41 -9.49
C SER A 163 -5.05 17.13 -8.18
N LYS A 164 -3.92 16.77 -7.53
CA LYS A 164 -3.09 17.75 -6.78
C LYS A 164 -1.76 17.29 -6.18
N GLU A 165 -1.39 16.02 -6.09
CA GLU A 165 -0.05 15.67 -5.58
C GLU A 165 0.58 14.52 -6.35
N CYS A 166 1.91 14.61 -6.53
CA CYS A 166 2.84 13.72 -7.24
C CYS A 166 3.29 14.15 -8.66
N ASN A 167 3.88 15.35 -8.77
CA ASN A 167 4.96 15.64 -9.73
C ASN A 167 6.30 15.69 -8.98
N ASN A 168 6.95 14.55 -8.74
CA ASN A 168 8.35 14.49 -8.27
C ASN A 168 9.29 14.10 -9.40
N ALA A 169 9.54 15.07 -10.28
CA ALA A 169 10.83 15.20 -10.98
C ALA A 169 11.30 16.67 -11.11
N ASN A 170 10.53 17.66 -10.64
CA ASN A 170 10.93 19.09 -10.50
C ASN A 170 10.84 19.62 -9.04
N ASN A 171 10.64 18.74 -8.06
CA ASN A 171 10.03 19.08 -6.76
C ASN A 171 10.99 19.56 -5.66
N LYS A 172 12.20 20.04 -5.97
CA LYS A 172 13.00 20.70 -4.94
C LYS A 172 12.62 22.19 -4.84
N GLN A 173 12.44 22.86 -5.97
CA GLN A 173 12.03 24.27 -6.02
C GLN A 173 10.60 24.47 -5.54
N ASP A 174 9.64 23.67 -6.02
CA ASP A 174 8.22 23.82 -5.65
C ASP A 174 7.99 23.59 -4.16
N ASN A 175 8.66 22.60 -3.56
CA ASN A 175 8.58 22.30 -2.13
C ASN A 175 9.22 23.41 -1.27
N ILE A 176 10.29 24.04 -1.76
CA ILE A 176 10.91 25.21 -1.13
C ILE A 176 9.96 26.42 -1.21
N LEU A 177 9.31 26.64 -2.36
CA LEU A 177 8.38 27.74 -2.56
C LEU A 177 7.14 27.61 -1.67
N GLU A 178 6.59 26.40 -1.52
CA GLU A 178 5.48 26.14 -0.60
C GLU A 178 5.87 26.36 0.88
N LYS A 179 7.09 25.98 1.28
CA LYS A 179 7.60 26.26 2.63
C LYS A 179 7.76 27.75 2.89
N ILE A 180 8.21 28.51 1.89
CA ILE A 180 8.32 29.98 1.98
C ILE A 180 6.93 30.62 2.10
N LYS A 181 5.92 30.08 1.39
CA LYS A 181 4.54 30.55 1.48
C LYS A 181 3.93 30.31 2.87
N LYS A 182 4.09 29.11 3.43
CA LYS A 182 3.66 28.79 4.81
C LYS A 182 4.39 29.64 5.86
N LEU A 183 5.67 29.96 5.66
CA LEU A 183 6.40 30.87 6.54
C LEU A 183 5.82 32.30 6.51
N GLY A 184 5.35 32.77 5.34
CA GLY A 184 4.70 34.07 5.21
C GLY A 184 3.38 34.11 5.99
N GLU A 185 2.57 33.07 5.85
CA GLU A 185 1.32 32.93 6.61
C GLU A 185 1.56 32.92 8.13
N LEU A 186 2.61 32.24 8.61
CA LEU A 186 2.96 32.23 10.03
C LEU A 186 3.46 33.59 10.55
N LYS A 187 4.13 34.38 9.70
CA LYS A 187 4.51 35.76 10.01
C LYS A 187 3.27 36.65 10.09
N ASP A 188 2.36 36.54 9.12
CA ASP A 188 1.14 37.34 9.06
C ASP A 188 0.21 37.03 10.25
N LEU A 189 0.26 35.80 10.78
CA LEU A 189 -0.41 35.39 12.02
C LEU A 189 0.31 35.85 13.30
N GLY A 190 1.45 36.55 13.20
CA GLY A 190 2.22 37.05 14.33
C GLY A 190 2.95 35.96 15.13
N VAL A 191 3.04 34.75 14.61
CA VAL A 191 3.72 33.61 15.25
C VAL A 191 5.25 33.72 15.10
N LEU A 192 5.71 34.40 14.05
CA LEU A 192 7.12 34.67 13.78
C LEU A 192 7.37 36.17 13.68
N THR A 193 8.52 36.60 14.19
CA THR A 193 9.00 37.97 14.00
C THR A 193 9.55 38.18 12.58
N GLU A 194 9.59 39.43 12.12
CA GLU A 194 10.10 39.79 10.78
C GLU A 194 11.55 39.31 10.55
N GLU A 195 12.35 39.35 11.61
CA GLU A 195 13.76 38.97 11.61
C GLU A 195 13.92 37.45 11.45
N GLU A 196 13.13 36.67 12.18
CA GLU A 196 13.13 35.21 12.09
C GLU A 196 12.62 34.70 10.75
N PHE A 197 11.60 35.37 10.19
CA PHE A 197 11.08 35.08 8.86
C PHE A 197 12.14 35.35 7.79
N SER A 198 12.79 36.52 7.82
CA SER A 198 13.80 36.92 6.84
C SER A 198 15.01 35.98 6.84
N LYS A 199 15.44 35.54 8.03
CA LYS A 199 16.55 34.57 8.16
C LYS A 199 16.21 33.20 7.59
N LYS A 200 15.00 32.67 7.84
CA LYS A 200 14.58 31.36 7.31
C LYS A 200 14.28 31.39 5.82
N LYS A 201 13.73 32.50 5.30
CA LYS A 201 13.47 32.68 3.86
C LYS A 201 14.78 32.66 3.06
N THR A 202 15.80 33.37 3.53
CA THR A 202 17.11 33.41 2.86
C THR A 202 17.82 32.05 2.91
N GLU A 203 17.76 31.34 4.03
CA GLU A 203 18.32 29.97 4.15
C GLU A 203 17.62 28.97 3.20
N LEU A 204 16.31 29.07 3.04
CA LEU A 204 15.54 28.20 2.16
C LEU A 204 15.79 28.50 0.67
N LEU A 205 15.93 29.79 0.31
CA LEU A 205 16.29 30.20 -1.05
C LEU A 205 17.71 29.80 -1.44
N ALA A 206 18.64 29.73 -0.48
CA ALA A 206 20.02 29.29 -0.72
C ALA A 206 20.16 27.77 -0.99
N LYS A 207 19.10 26.97 -0.74
CA LYS A 207 19.08 25.51 -0.98
C LYS A 207 18.50 25.12 -2.34
N VAL A 208 18.07 26.12 -3.12
CA VAL A 208 17.60 26.01 -4.51
C VAL A 208 18.77 25.83 -5.46
#